data_AF-A0A016UF12-F1
#
_entry.id   AF-A0A016UF12-F1
#
_cell.length_a   1.000
_cell.length_b   1.000
_cell.length_c   1.000
_cell.angle_alpha   90.00
_cell.angle_beta   90.00
_cell.angle_gamma   90.00
#
_symmetry.space_group_name_H-M   'P 1'
#
loop_
_entity.id
_entity.type
_entity.pdbx_description
1 polymer ?
#
loop_
_entity_poly.entity_id
_entity_poly.type
_entity_poly.pdbx_seq_one_letter_code
_entity_poly.pdbx_strand_id
1 'polypeptide(L)'
;MVCPLLEYCSMIWSPSTRSSIEQVESVQAKFTERIFARAGIFHMPYKQRLKCLGADSSELRRTLMDYDFVFKPVWKEIELDFEQLFKRSNTVI
;
A
#
# COMPACT_ATOMS: atom_id res chain seq x y z
N MET A 1 -6.06 -5.77 -12.04
CA MET A 1 -5.89 -4.95 -10.82
C MET A 1 -6.55 -5.72 -9.68
N VAL A 2 -5.78 -6.17 -8.68
CA VAL A 2 -6.37 -6.75 -7.45
C VAL A 2 -6.53 -5.57 -6.48
N CYS A 3 -7.64 -4.83 -6.62
CA CYS A 3 -8.06 -3.71 -5.77
C CYS A 3 -9.58 -3.68 -5.84
N PRO A 4 -10.32 -4.06 -4.77
CA PRO A 4 -10.59 -3.13 -3.67
C PRO A 4 -10.46 -3.75 -2.26
N LEU A 5 -10.55 -5.06 -2.09
CA LEU A 5 -10.68 -5.68 -0.77
C LEU A 5 -9.41 -5.58 0.09
N LEU A 6 -8.24 -5.58 -0.54
CA LEU A 6 -6.95 -5.49 0.14
C LEU A 6 -6.56 -4.04 0.50
N GLU A 7 -7.13 -3.07 -0.21
CA GLU A 7 -6.97 -1.63 0.08
C GLU A 7 -8.07 -1.10 0.97
N TYR A 8 -9.19 -1.82 1.05
CA TYR A 8 -10.27 -1.52 1.97
C TYR A 8 -9.71 -1.56 3.40
N CYS A 9 -9.73 -0.40 4.05
CA CYS A 9 -9.21 -0.16 5.39
C CYS A 9 -7.67 -0.27 5.53
N SER A 10 -6.89 -0.01 4.47
CA SER A 10 -5.41 0.03 4.54
C SER A 10 -4.87 0.88 5.69
N MET A 11 -5.56 1.96 6.02
CA MET A 11 -5.22 2.93 7.06
C MET A 11 -5.41 2.40 8.49
N ILE A 12 -6.37 1.49 8.69
CA ILE A 12 -6.66 0.86 9.98
C ILE A 12 -5.87 -0.44 10.12
N TRP A 13 -5.72 -1.18 9.02
CA TRP A 13 -5.07 -2.49 8.97
C TRP A 13 -3.69 -2.44 8.33
N SER A 14 -3.04 -1.27 8.29
CA SER A 14 -1.70 -1.14 7.71
C SER A 14 -0.76 -2.04 8.51
N PRO A 15 -0.22 -3.12 7.93
CA PRO A 15 0.67 -3.97 8.66
C PRO A 15 1.98 -3.22 8.91
N SER A 16 2.33 -3.03 10.18
CA SER A 16 3.62 -2.45 10.58
C SER A 16 4.79 -3.44 10.44
N THR A 17 4.49 -4.74 10.34
CA THR A 17 5.49 -5.80 10.23
C THR A 17 5.83 -6.10 8.77
N ARG A 18 7.14 -6.11 8.46
CA ARG A 18 7.68 -6.41 7.12
C ARG A 18 7.13 -7.71 6.49
N SER A 19 6.95 -8.76 7.28
CA SER A 19 6.40 -10.05 6.79
C SER A 19 5.01 -9.90 6.18
N SER A 20 4.12 -9.14 6.83
CA SER A 20 2.76 -8.91 6.36
C SER A 20 2.74 -7.99 5.13
N ILE A 21 3.67 -7.04 5.03
CA ILE A 21 3.89 -6.23 3.82
C ILE A 21 4.29 -7.13 2.64
N GLU A 22 5.24 -8.04 2.86
CA GLU A 22 5.70 -9.00 1.85
C GLU A 22 4.60 -9.98 1.42
N GLN A 23 3.73 -10.42 2.35
CA GLN A 23 2.58 -11.27 2.03
C GLN A 23 1.61 -10.56 1.09
N VAL A 24 1.28 -9.30 1.35
CA VAL A 24 0.42 -8.47 0.50
C VAL A 24 1.05 -8.29 -0.89
N GLU A 25 2.35 -7.96 -0.94
CA GLU A 25 3.09 -7.85 -2.20
C GLU A 25 3.14 -9.18 -2.98
N SER A 26 3.22 -10.31 -2.28
CA SER A 26 3.24 -11.64 -2.92
C SER A 26 1.96 -11.94 -3.69
N VAL A 27 0.82 -11.40 -3.27
CA VAL A 27 -0.47 -11.56 -3.98
C VAL A 27 -0.40 -10.84 -5.32
N GLN A 28 0.07 -9.59 -5.34
CA GLN A 28 0.28 -8.82 -6.57
C GLN A 28 1.35 -9.47 -7.47
N ALA A 29 2.44 -9.97 -6.88
CA ALA A 29 3.50 -10.66 -7.60
C ALA A 29 3.00 -11.94 -8.30
N LYS A 30 2.21 -12.78 -7.61
CA LYS A 30 1.61 -13.99 -8.21
C LYS A 30 0.56 -13.67 -9.26
N PHE A 31 -0.23 -12.62 -9.05
CA PHE A 31 -1.23 -12.19 -10.02
C PHE A 31 -0.57 -11.70 -11.31
N THR A 32 0.43 -10.83 -11.21
CA THR A 32 1.19 -10.36 -12.37
C THR A 32 1.91 -11.52 -13.05
N GLU A 33 2.50 -12.45 -12.29
CA GLU A 33 3.16 -13.65 -12.85
C GLU A 33 2.21 -14.45 -13.74
N ARG A 34 0.98 -14.69 -13.29
CA ARG A 34 -0.04 -15.40 -14.07
C ARG A 34 -0.43 -14.66 -15.35
N ILE A 35 -0.49 -13.32 -15.32
CA ILE A 35 -0.77 -12.52 -16.51
C ILE A 35 0.36 -12.67 -17.52
N PHE A 36 1.60 -12.50 -17.09
CA PHE A 36 2.77 -12.59 -17.96
C PHE A 36 3.00 -14.02 -18.49
N ALA A 37 2.76 -15.04 -17.66
CA ALA A 37 2.79 -16.44 -18.09
C ALA A 37 1.78 -16.72 -19.21
N ARG A 38 0.56 -16.17 -19.13
CA ARG A 38 -0.42 -16.26 -20.23
C ARG A 38 -0.02 -15.49 -21.48
N ALA A 39 0.80 -14.45 -21.33
CA ALA A 39 1.39 -13.70 -22.44
C ALA A 39 2.68 -14.34 -22.99
N GLY A 40 3.10 -15.50 -22.47
CA GLY A 40 4.30 -16.22 -22.92
C GLY A 40 5.63 -15.71 -22.34
N ILE A 41 5.59 -14.85 -21.32
CA ILE A 41 6.78 -14.23 -20.71
C ILE A 41 6.93 -14.75 -19.28
N PHE A 42 7.87 -15.66 -19.05
CA PHE A 42 8.00 -16.35 -17.76
C PHE A 42 9.07 -15.75 -16.83
N HIS A 43 10.11 -15.11 -17.36
CA HIS A 43 11.30 -14.71 -16.59
C HIS A 43 11.45 -13.19 -16.39
N MET A 44 10.34 -12.47 -16.24
CA MET A 44 10.41 -11.03 -16.00
C MET A 44 10.44 -10.70 -14.49
N PRO A 45 11.40 -9.88 -14.02
CA PRO A 45 11.45 -9.47 -12.62
C PRO A 45 10.22 -8.64 -12.25
N TYR A 46 9.76 -8.77 -11.01
CA TYR A 46 8.52 -8.16 -10.53
C TYR A 46 8.44 -6.64 -10.79
N LYS A 47 9.53 -5.91 -10.53
CA LYS A 47 9.60 -4.46 -10.79
C LYS A 47 9.42 -4.11 -12.28
N GLN A 48 9.94 -4.92 -13.20
CA GLN A 48 9.70 -4.71 -14.64
C GLN A 48 8.26 -5.09 -15.02
N ARG A 49 7.72 -6.17 -14.45
CA ARG A 49 6.32 -6.55 -14.65
C ARG A 49 5.36 -5.42 -14.26
N LEU A 50 5.62 -4.77 -13.13
CA LEU A 50 4.88 -3.60 -12.68
C LEU A 50 4.97 -2.43 -13.67
N LYS A 51 6.19 -2.08 -14.12
CA LYS A 51 6.39 -1.02 -15.12
C LYS A 51 5.66 -1.31 -16.44
N CYS A 52 5.72 -2.55 -16.93
CA CYS A 52 5.02 -2.95 -18.15
C CYS A 52 3.49 -2.87 -18.02
N LEU A 53 2.95 -3.07 -16.82
CA LEU A 53 1.51 -2.92 -16.54
C LEU A 53 1.11 -1.47 -16.20
N GLY A 54 2.07 -0.55 -16.04
CA GLY A 54 1.80 0.80 -15.52
C GLY A 54 1.23 0.78 -14.10
N ALA A 55 1.56 -0.25 -13.30
CA ALA A 55 1.05 -0.42 -11.95
C ALA A 55 2.14 -0.15 -10.91
N ASP A 56 1.77 0.51 -9.82
CA ASP A 56 2.65 0.73 -8.67
C ASP A 56 2.67 -0.46 -7.71
N SER A 57 3.67 -0.51 -6.82
CA SER A 57 3.68 -1.47 -5.72
C SER A 57 2.53 -1.19 -4.75
N SER A 58 2.02 -2.23 -4.11
CA SER A 58 1.00 -2.09 -3.08
C SER A 58 1.53 -1.41 -1.82
N GLU A 59 2.84 -1.50 -1.54
CA GLU A 59 3.51 -0.70 -0.53
C GLU A 59 3.44 0.81 -0.84
N LEU A 60 3.86 1.23 -2.04
CA LEU A 60 3.87 2.65 -2.41
C LEU A 60 2.46 3.26 -2.33
N ARG A 61 1.46 2.52 -2.84
CA ARG A 61 0.06 2.97 -2.81
C ARG A 61 -0.46 3.12 -1.38
N ARG A 62 -0.08 2.24 -0.44
CA ARG A 62 -0.44 2.38 0.98
C ARG A 62 0.24 3.60 1.62
N THR A 63 1.53 3.82 1.35
CA THR A 63 2.23 5.01 1.86
C THR A 63 1.59 6.30 1.37
N LEU A 64 1.15 6.35 0.11
CA LEU A 64 0.44 7.51 -0.44
C LEU A 64 -0.92 7.70 0.25
N MET A 65 -1.68 6.63 0.51
CA MET A 65 -2.95 6.69 1.23
C MET A 65 -2.75 7.14 2.69
N ASP A 66 -1.72 6.65 3.37
CA ASP A 66 -1.39 7.05 4.74
C ASP A 66 -0.99 8.54 4.78
N TYR A 67 -0.23 9.02 3.78
CA TYR A 67 0.11 10.43 3.66
C TYR A 67 -1.13 11.30 3.42
N ASP A 68 -1.99 10.92 2.47
CA ASP A 68 -3.24 11.62 2.17
C ASP A 68 -4.15 11.68 3.41
N PHE A 69 -4.22 10.60 4.17
CA PHE A 69 -5.01 10.53 5.40
C PHE A 69 -4.49 11.43 6.52
N VAL A 70 -3.18 11.54 6.67
CA VAL A 70 -2.58 12.45 7.65
C VAL A 70 -2.74 13.90 7.17
N PHE A 71 -2.56 14.14 5.88
CA PHE A 71 -2.59 15.48 5.29
C PHE A 71 -3.96 16.16 5.39
N LYS A 72 -5.04 15.44 5.08
CA LYS A 72 -6.41 15.99 5.05
C LYS A 72 -6.87 16.63 6.37
N PRO A 73 -6.71 15.99 7.55
CA PRO A 73 -7.05 16.61 8.81
C PRO A 73 -6.03 17.68 9.27
N VAL A 74 -4.76 17.66 8.81
CA VAL A 74 -3.81 18.77 9.05
C VAL A 74 -4.29 20.05 8.36
N TRP A 75 -4.81 19.92 7.15
CA TRP A 75 -5.33 21.03 6.34
C TRP A 75 -6.80 21.37 6.63
N LYS A 76 -7.41 20.74 7.64
CA LYS A 76 -8.82 20.94 8.04
C LYS A 76 -9.84 20.67 6.95
N GLU A 77 -9.52 19.83 5.96
CA GLU A 77 -10.48 19.38 4.95
C GLU A 77 -11.45 18.32 5.50
N ILE A 78 -11.09 17.68 6.61
CA ILE A 78 -11.90 16.69 7.32
C ILE A 78 -11.97 17.05 8.81
N GLU A 79 -13.17 16.99 9.40
CA GLU A 79 -13.40 17.03 10.85
C GLU A 79 -13.00 15.70 11.50
N LEU A 80 -11.71 15.38 11.45
CA LEU A 80 -11.12 14.28 12.22
C LEU A 80 -10.32 14.88 13.36
N ASP A 81 -10.63 14.44 14.58
CA ASP A 81 -10.02 14.94 15.79
C ASP A 81 -8.59 14.37 15.92
N PHE A 82 -7.59 15.16 15.52
CA PHE A 82 -6.18 14.75 15.42
C PHE A 82 -5.65 14.21 16.76
N GLU A 83 -6.14 14.77 17.87
CA GLU A 83 -5.82 14.39 19.24
C GLU A 83 -6.34 12.99 19.61
N GLN A 84 -7.45 12.54 19.01
CA GLN A 84 -7.96 11.18 19.19
C GLN A 84 -7.17 10.16 18.37
N LEU A 85 -6.63 10.59 17.23
CA LEU A 85 -5.96 9.71 16.27
C LEU A 85 -4.48 9.49 16.62
N PHE A 86 -3.78 10.55 17.03
CA PHE A 86 -2.36 10.51 17.35
C PHE A 86 -2.12 10.96 18.79
N LYS A 87 -1.59 10.06 19.62
CA LYS A 87 -1.04 10.45 20.92
C LYS A 87 0.39 10.92 20.73
N ARG A 88 0.65 12.18 21.07
CA ARG A 88 2.00 12.73 21.13
C ARG A 88 2.81 11.95 22.15
N SER A 89 3.77 11.14 21.69
CA SER A 89 4.73 10.50 22.58
C SER A 89 5.74 11.56 23.02
N ASN A 90 5.66 11.98 24.27
CA ASN A 90 6.60 12.94 24.88
C ASN A 90 7.93 12.30 25.29
N THR A 91 8.38 11.24 24.61
CA THR A 91 9.71 10.68 24.85
C THR A 91 10.72 11.51 24.08
N VAL A 92 11.18 12.58 24.74
CA VAL A 92 12.46 13.21 24.44
C VAL A 92 13.54 12.15 24.73
N ILE A 93 14.22 11.68 23.69
CA ILE A 93 15.53 11.04 23.84
C ILE A 93 16.57 12.14 23.98
#